data_AF-A0ABD1BYK5-F1
#
_entry.id   AF-A0ABD1BYK5-F1
#
_cell.length_a   1.000
_cell.length_b   1.000
_cell.length_c   1.000
_cell.angle_alpha   90.00
_cell.angle_beta   90.00
_cell.angle_gamma   90.00
#
_symmetry.space_group_name_H-M   'P 1'
#
loop_
_entity.id
_entity.type
_entity.pdbx_description
1 polymer ?
#
loop_
_entity_poly.entity_id
_entity_poly.type
_entity_poly.pdbx_seq_one_letter_code
_entity_poly.pdbx_strand_id
1 'polypeptide(L)'
;MSQTSHINMFFLLGFCYEGFNRAIVYEFLENGSLDQFISKKKSVDLDVTRLYNIALGVARGLEYLHHGCKTKIVHFDIKPQNVLLDENLCPKVSDFGLAKLCEKRESIMSLIDSRGTIGYIAPEVFSRMYGRVSHKSDAYSYGMLVLEMIRARNRETVETAPSNSSSAYFPDWIYKDLENGDHTWKFGDEIIREEKEIAKKMTLVGLWCI
;
A
#
# COMPACT_ATOMS: atom_id res chain seq x y z
N MET A 1 -17.89 11.37 6.40
CA MET A 1 -16.98 10.25 6.70
C MET A 1 -17.39 9.44 7.93
N SER A 2 -18.41 9.83 8.70
CA SER A 2 -18.91 9.10 9.87
C SER A 2 -19.74 7.83 9.56
N GLN A 3 -19.65 7.27 8.35
CA GLN A 3 -20.56 6.22 7.87
C GLN A 3 -19.83 5.02 7.22
N THR A 4 -18.51 4.93 7.37
CA THR A 4 -17.69 3.80 6.93
C THR A 4 -17.20 3.05 8.15
N SER A 5 -17.60 1.77 8.28
CA SER A 5 -17.22 0.92 9.41
C SER A 5 -16.79 -0.43 8.86
N HIS A 6 -15.48 -0.67 8.88
CA HIS A 6 -14.89 -1.93 8.44
C HIS A 6 -13.60 -2.17 9.23
N ILE A 7 -13.30 -3.44 9.51
CA ILE A 7 -12.20 -3.84 10.41
C ILE A 7 -10.82 -3.34 9.96
N ASN A 8 -10.62 -3.21 8.64
CA ASN A 8 -9.38 -2.69 8.05
C ASN A 8 -9.42 -1.20 7.72
N MET A 9 -10.34 -0.44 8.31
CA MET A 9 -10.47 1.00 8.14
C MET A 9 -10.24 1.71 9.45
N PHE A 10 -9.47 2.80 9.42
CA PHE A 10 -9.19 3.58 10.60
C PHE A 10 -10.44 4.33 11.07
N PHE A 11 -10.77 4.21 12.35
CA PHE A 11 -12.02 4.73 12.90
C PHE A 11 -11.88 6.17 13.41
N LEU A 12 -12.73 7.06 12.89
CA LEU A 12 -12.83 8.45 13.33
C LEU A 12 -13.68 8.52 14.61
N LEU A 13 -13.07 8.90 15.73
CA LEU A 13 -13.78 9.08 17.01
C LEU A 13 -14.52 10.42 17.07
N GLY A 14 -13.95 11.47 16.49
CA GLY A 14 -14.55 12.80 16.52
C GLY A 14 -13.72 13.87 15.82
N PHE A 15 -14.20 15.10 15.85
CA PHE A 15 -13.49 16.26 15.30
C PHE A 15 -13.73 17.50 16.15
N CYS A 16 -12.81 18.46 16.07
CA CYS A 16 -12.95 19.80 16.63
C CYS A 16 -13.00 20.81 15.49
N TYR A 17 -14.00 21.69 15.56
CA TYR A 17 -14.16 22.82 14.66
C TYR A 17 -14.55 24.05 15.48
N GLU A 18 -13.56 24.80 15.96
CA GLU A 18 -13.78 25.99 16.79
C GLU A 18 -12.87 27.13 16.34
N GLY A 19 -13.44 28.25 15.89
CA GLY A 19 -12.67 29.40 15.38
C GLY A 19 -11.74 29.01 14.23
N PHE A 20 -10.42 29.13 14.43
CA PHE A 20 -9.37 28.67 13.51
C PHE A 20 -8.83 27.26 13.83
N ASN A 21 -9.25 26.66 14.95
CA ASN A 21 -8.79 25.34 15.36
C ASN A 21 -9.55 24.27 14.58
N ARG A 22 -8.78 23.39 13.94
CA ARG A 22 -9.28 22.20 13.23
C ARG A 22 -8.50 21.02 13.76
N ALA A 23 -9.19 20.06 14.35
CA ALA A 23 -8.57 18.82 14.78
C ALA A 23 -9.46 17.63 14.44
N ILE A 24 -8.83 16.49 14.23
CA ILE A 24 -9.51 15.22 14.01
C ILE A 24 -8.97 14.23 15.05
N VAL A 25 -9.87 13.52 15.71
CA VAL A 25 -9.57 12.63 16.83
C VAL A 25 -9.83 11.20 16.39
N TYR A 26 -8.84 10.34 16.59
CA TYR A 26 -8.88 8.94 16.19
C TYR A 26 -8.49 8.02 17.34
N GLU A 27 -8.76 6.73 17.16
CA GLU A 27 -8.18 5.70 18.03
C GLU A 27 -6.64 5.71 17.90
N PHE A 28 -5.94 5.50 19.01
CA PHE A 28 -4.49 5.34 18.98
C PHE A 28 -4.12 3.90 18.68
N LEU A 29 -3.19 3.68 17.75
CA LEU A 29 -2.72 2.35 17.35
C LEU A 29 -1.25 2.16 17.72
N GLU A 30 -1.01 1.22 18.63
CA GLU A 30 0.25 1.08 19.38
C GLU A 30 1.46 0.72 18.51
N ASN A 31 1.25 -0.04 17.44
CA ASN A 31 2.32 -0.46 16.53
C ASN A 31 2.67 0.61 15.48
N GLY A 32 1.96 1.75 15.48
CA GLY A 32 2.22 2.86 14.57
C GLY A 32 1.93 2.50 13.11
N SER A 33 2.65 3.12 12.19
CA SER A 33 2.50 2.94 10.75
C SER A 33 3.38 1.82 10.19
N LEU A 34 2.97 1.27 9.05
CA LEU A 34 3.66 0.17 8.38
C LEU A 34 5.08 0.53 7.95
N ASP A 35 5.35 1.78 7.54
CA ASP A 35 6.70 2.25 7.22
C ASP A 35 7.65 2.15 8.42
N GLN A 36 7.16 2.50 9.61
CA GLN A 36 7.91 2.38 10.84
C GLN A 36 8.12 0.92 11.22
N PHE A 37 7.10 0.09 11.05
CA PHE A 37 7.16 -1.35 11.31
C PHE A 37 8.23 -2.05 10.45
N ILE A 38 8.20 -1.83 9.13
CA ILE A 38 9.16 -2.45 8.20
C ILE A 38 10.56 -1.82 8.28
N SER A 39 10.70 -0.61 8.84
CA SER A 39 12.00 0.04 9.01
C SER A 39 12.69 -0.27 10.33
N LYS A 40 11.94 -0.52 11.42
CA LYS A 40 12.49 -0.84 12.75
C LYS A 40 12.94 -2.30 12.87
N LYS A 41 12.39 -3.21 12.07
CA LYS A 41 12.68 -4.64 12.12
C LYS A 41 13.85 -4.99 11.20
N LYS A 42 14.71 -5.89 11.64
CA LYS A 42 15.71 -6.50 10.74
C LYS A 42 14.98 -7.32 9.68
N SER A 43 15.59 -7.48 8.51
CA SER A 43 15.11 -8.35 7.43
C SER A 43 14.62 -9.70 7.99
N VAL A 44 15.46 -10.38 8.76
CA VAL A 44 15.21 -11.70 9.37
C VAL A 44 13.98 -11.73 10.27
N ASP A 45 13.62 -10.60 10.91
CA ASP A 45 12.49 -10.51 11.83
C ASP A 45 11.14 -10.23 11.12
N LEU A 46 11.16 -9.90 9.83
CA LEU A 46 9.96 -9.66 9.03
C LEU A 46 9.41 -10.99 8.48
N ASP A 47 8.58 -11.66 9.27
CA ASP A 47 7.84 -12.85 8.82
C ASP A 47 6.97 -12.52 7.59
N VAL A 48 7.18 -13.24 6.49
CA VAL A 48 6.48 -13.05 5.22
C VAL A 48 4.98 -13.31 5.38
N THR A 49 4.60 -14.24 6.25
CA THR A 49 3.20 -14.53 6.58
C THR A 49 2.52 -13.33 7.21
N ARG A 50 3.22 -12.57 8.06
CA ARG A 50 2.70 -11.32 8.63
C ARG A 50 2.52 -10.25 7.56
N LEU A 51 3.51 -10.06 6.70
CA LEU A 51 3.42 -9.13 5.57
C LEU A 51 2.25 -9.49 4.64
N TYR A 52 2.03 -10.78 4.40
CA TYR A 52 0.89 -11.28 3.64
C TYR A 52 -0.45 -10.91 4.29
N ASN A 53 -0.59 -11.14 5.61
CA ASN A 53 -1.81 -10.80 6.34
C ASN A 53 -2.08 -9.29 6.33
N ILE A 54 -1.03 -8.47 6.44
CA ILE A 54 -1.10 -7.01 6.30
C ILE A 54 -1.58 -6.64 4.88
N ALA A 55 -0.96 -7.19 3.84
CA ALA A 55 -1.36 -6.94 2.45
C ALA A 55 -2.83 -7.31 2.22
N LEU A 56 -3.25 -8.48 2.70
CA LEU A 56 -4.62 -8.97 2.58
C LEU A 56 -5.62 -8.07 3.30
N GLY A 57 -5.29 -7.59 4.51
CA GLY A 57 -6.15 -6.67 5.25
C GLY A 57 -6.29 -5.32 4.56
N VAL A 58 -5.21 -4.76 4.00
CA VAL A 58 -5.27 -3.53 3.19
C VAL A 58 -6.14 -3.74 1.95
N ALA A 59 -5.99 -4.86 1.24
CA ALA A 59 -6.82 -5.19 0.08
C ALA A 59 -8.31 -5.29 0.43
N ARG A 60 -8.66 -5.89 1.58
CA ARG A 60 -10.05 -5.93 2.09
C ARG A 60 -10.57 -4.54 2.42
N GLY A 61 -9.75 -3.68 3.03
CA GLY A 61 -10.09 -2.27 3.27
C GLY A 61 -10.42 -1.53 1.97
N LEU A 62 -9.59 -1.70 0.93
CA LEU A 62 -9.82 -1.11 -0.39
C LEU A 62 -11.06 -1.67 -1.08
N GLU A 63 -11.27 -2.99 -1.03
CA GLU A 63 -12.49 -3.61 -1.56
C GLU A 63 -13.75 -3.00 -0.92
N TYR A 64 -13.73 -2.82 0.41
CA TYR A 64 -14.83 -2.18 1.13
C TYR A 64 -15.06 -0.74 0.69
N LEU A 65 -14.02 0.07 0.52
CA LEU A 65 -14.14 1.44 0.01
C LEU A 65 -14.73 1.49 -1.40
N HIS A 66 -14.29 0.57 -2.27
CA HIS A 66 -14.64 0.59 -3.69
C HIS A 66 -16.02 0.00 -3.97
N HIS A 67 -16.42 -1.02 -3.23
CA HIS A 67 -17.61 -1.83 -3.51
C HIS A 67 -18.57 -1.93 -2.32
N GLY A 68 -18.05 -2.01 -1.09
CA GLY A 68 -18.85 -2.17 0.13
C GLY A 68 -19.59 -0.91 0.57
N CYS A 69 -19.06 0.28 0.27
CA CYS A 69 -19.68 1.55 0.62
C CYS A 69 -20.91 1.87 -0.25
N LYS A 70 -21.88 2.62 0.31
CA LYS A 70 -23.06 3.10 -0.44
C LYS A 70 -22.64 3.96 -1.64
N THR A 71 -21.71 4.87 -1.41
CA THR A 71 -21.03 5.66 -2.42
C THR A 71 -19.59 5.16 -2.49
N LYS A 72 -19.08 4.92 -3.69
CA LYS A 72 -17.70 4.46 -3.87
C LYS A 72 -16.74 5.52 -3.35
N ILE A 73 -15.69 5.09 -2.66
CA ILE A 73 -14.66 5.98 -2.13
C ILE A 73 -13.34 5.57 -2.78
N VAL A 74 -12.63 6.52 -3.40
CA VAL A 74 -11.27 6.33 -3.90
C VAL A 74 -10.32 7.08 -2.99
N HIS A 75 -9.28 6.43 -2.49
CA HIS A 75 -8.42 6.94 -1.42
C HIS A 75 -7.35 7.92 -1.91
N PHE A 76 -6.68 7.60 -3.02
CA PHE A 76 -5.59 8.36 -3.65
C PHE A 76 -4.29 8.53 -2.85
N ASP A 77 -4.12 7.86 -1.71
CA ASP A 77 -2.90 7.99 -0.91
C ASP A 77 -2.56 6.70 -0.14
N ILE A 78 -2.66 5.57 -0.83
CA ILE A 78 -2.25 4.27 -0.27
C ILE A 78 -0.73 4.19 -0.31
N LYS A 79 -0.13 4.15 0.87
CA LYS A 79 1.32 4.05 1.11
C LYS A 79 1.56 3.53 2.54
N PRO A 80 2.75 3.01 2.86
CA PRO A 80 3.00 2.43 4.19
C PRO A 80 2.77 3.40 5.36
N GLN A 81 2.98 4.69 5.17
CA GLN A 81 2.74 5.72 6.20
C GLN A 81 1.26 5.83 6.58
N ASN A 82 0.35 5.50 5.65
CA ASN A 82 -1.09 5.60 5.83
C ASN A 82 -1.74 4.25 6.18
N VAL A 83 -0.95 3.19 6.38
CA VAL A 83 -1.41 1.91 6.93
C VAL A 83 -0.95 1.81 8.37
N LEU A 84 -1.88 1.96 9.30
CA LEU A 84 -1.61 1.84 10.73
C LEU A 84 -1.84 0.41 11.21
N LEU A 85 -1.14 -0.01 12.26
CA LEU A 85 -1.18 -1.37 12.78
C LEU A 85 -1.69 -1.35 14.22
N ASP A 86 -2.74 -2.11 14.50
CA ASP A 86 -3.22 -2.30 15.87
C ASP A 86 -2.33 -3.26 16.67
N GLU A 87 -2.69 -3.54 17.93
CA GLU A 87 -1.97 -4.44 18.85
C GLU A 87 -1.73 -5.85 18.26
N ASN A 88 -2.61 -6.31 17.37
CA ASN A 88 -2.56 -7.63 16.73
C ASN A 88 -1.90 -7.59 15.35
N LEU A 89 -1.29 -6.46 14.97
CA LEU A 89 -0.76 -6.19 13.63
C LEU A 89 -1.83 -6.26 12.53
N CYS A 90 -3.10 -6.05 12.88
CA CYS A 90 -4.16 -5.91 11.88
C CYS A 90 -4.03 -4.52 11.23
N PRO A 91 -4.01 -4.44 9.88
CA PRO A 91 -3.84 -3.17 9.19
C PRO A 91 -5.15 -2.37 9.17
N LYS A 92 -5.03 -1.06 9.41
CA LYS A 92 -6.09 -0.07 9.24
C LYS A 92 -5.64 1.00 8.25
N VAL A 93 -6.35 1.11 7.13
CA VAL A 93 -6.14 2.18 6.14
C VAL A 93 -6.61 3.50 6.74
N SER A 94 -5.74 4.50 6.74
CA SER A 94 -5.90 5.80 7.39
C SER A 94 -5.62 6.96 6.42
N ASP A 95 -5.82 8.19 6.90
CA ASP A 95 -5.64 9.44 6.14
C ASP A 95 -6.48 9.57 4.85
N PHE A 96 -7.76 9.91 5.05
CA PHE A 96 -8.70 10.18 3.97
C PHE A 96 -8.60 11.62 3.42
N GLY A 97 -7.53 12.36 3.71
CA GLY A 97 -7.39 13.77 3.32
C GLY A 97 -7.49 14.01 1.81
N LEU A 98 -7.07 13.02 1.01
CA LEU A 98 -7.12 13.08 -0.46
C LEU A 98 -8.30 12.33 -1.08
N ALA A 99 -9.06 11.60 -0.26
CA ALA A 99 -10.11 10.70 -0.72
C ALA A 99 -11.25 11.43 -1.41
N LYS A 100 -11.90 10.74 -2.35
CA LYS A 100 -13.01 11.28 -3.14
C LYS A 100 -14.17 10.30 -3.21
N LEU A 101 -15.37 10.85 -3.22
CA LEU A 101 -16.60 10.10 -3.45
C LEU A 101 -16.87 10.01 -4.95
N CYS A 102 -17.23 8.82 -5.41
CA CYS A 102 -17.66 8.53 -6.77
C CYS A 102 -19.06 7.95 -6.79
N GLU A 103 -19.89 8.43 -7.70
CA GLU A 103 -21.14 7.76 -8.00
C GLU A 103 -20.85 6.36 -8.57
N LYS A 104 -21.61 5.34 -8.13
CA LYS A 104 -21.35 3.95 -8.55
C LYS A 104 -21.43 3.73 -10.06
N ARG A 105 -22.19 4.58 -10.77
CA ARG A 105 -22.36 4.53 -12.23
C ARG A 105 -21.20 5.18 -12.99
N GLU A 106 -20.47 6.09 -12.36
CA GLU A 106 -19.30 6.74 -12.95
C GLU A 106 -18.05 5.97 -12.56
N SER A 107 -17.42 5.31 -13.53
CA SER A 107 -16.15 4.63 -13.33
C SER A 107 -14.96 5.59 -13.39
N ILE A 108 -15.15 6.80 -13.94
CA ILE A 108 -14.10 7.74 -14.31
C ILE A 108 -14.28 9.04 -13.53
N MET A 109 -13.17 9.55 -13.00
CA MET A 109 -13.15 10.77 -12.21
C MET A 109 -12.52 11.93 -12.96
N SER A 110 -13.15 13.10 -12.91
CA SER A 110 -12.52 14.37 -13.30
C SER A 110 -11.68 14.91 -12.13
N LEU A 111 -10.37 14.63 -12.15
CA LEU A 111 -9.43 15.30 -11.25
C LEU A 111 -8.96 16.62 -11.87
N ILE A 112 -9.05 17.70 -11.09
CA ILE A 112 -8.57 19.04 -11.48
C ILE A 112 -7.04 19.13 -11.28
N ASP A 113 -6.53 18.54 -10.20
CA ASP A 113 -5.10 18.51 -9.85
C ASP A 113 -4.61 17.10 -9.55
N SER A 114 -3.34 16.83 -9.86
CA SER A 114 -2.64 15.62 -9.43
C SER A 114 -2.55 15.59 -7.90
N ARG A 115 -2.78 14.41 -7.33
CA ARG A 115 -2.81 14.17 -5.89
C ARG A 115 -2.23 12.80 -5.57
N GLY A 116 -1.74 12.64 -4.35
CA GLY A 116 -1.10 11.43 -3.86
C GLY A 116 0.39 11.64 -3.58
N THR A 117 1.07 10.56 -3.24
CA THR A 117 2.48 10.58 -2.87
C THR A 117 3.37 10.06 -4.00
N ILE A 118 4.41 10.83 -4.36
CA ILE A 118 5.39 10.45 -5.38
C ILE A 118 5.94 9.05 -5.06
N GLY A 119 5.96 8.17 -6.07
CA GLY A 119 6.31 6.76 -5.92
C GLY A 119 5.11 5.81 -5.77
N TYR A 120 3.91 6.32 -5.47
CA TYR A 120 2.66 5.54 -5.40
C TYR A 120 1.57 6.08 -6.33
N ILE A 121 1.75 7.27 -6.90
CA ILE A 121 0.80 7.88 -7.84
C ILE A 121 0.72 7.04 -9.12
N ALA A 122 -0.49 6.58 -9.44
CA ALA A 122 -0.77 5.91 -10.70
C ALA A 122 -0.53 6.85 -11.91
N PRO A 123 -0.02 6.34 -13.04
CA PRO A 123 0.40 7.18 -14.16
C PRO A 123 -0.75 8.02 -14.75
N GLU A 124 -1.98 7.50 -14.75
CA GLU A 124 -3.17 8.21 -15.22
C GLU A 124 -3.61 9.36 -14.31
N VAL A 125 -3.20 9.36 -13.04
CA VAL A 125 -3.42 10.47 -12.09
C VAL A 125 -2.41 11.60 -12.34
N PHE A 126 -1.19 11.26 -12.76
CA PHE A 126 -0.17 12.24 -13.13
C PHE A 126 -0.45 12.86 -14.51
N SER A 127 -0.81 12.04 -15.50
CA SER A 127 -1.14 12.50 -16.84
C SER A 127 -2.28 11.70 -17.46
N ARG A 128 -3.29 12.42 -17.95
CA ARG A 128 -4.45 11.86 -18.66
C ARG A 128 -4.08 11.15 -19.96
N MET A 129 -2.84 11.28 -20.44
CA MET A 129 -2.34 10.50 -21.58
C MET A 129 -2.27 9.00 -21.28
N TYR A 130 -2.06 8.61 -20.01
CA TYR A 130 -1.93 7.21 -19.61
C TYR A 130 -3.26 6.53 -19.30
N GLY A 131 -4.36 7.27 -19.33
CA GLY A 131 -5.70 6.72 -19.11
C GLY A 131 -6.62 7.65 -18.34
N ARG A 132 -7.67 7.06 -17.78
CA ARG A 132 -8.69 7.77 -17.02
C ARG A 132 -8.64 7.35 -15.56
N VAL A 133 -8.62 8.34 -14.67
CA VAL A 133 -8.55 8.11 -13.23
C VAL A 133 -9.80 7.39 -12.73
N SER A 134 -9.59 6.38 -11.89
CA SER A 134 -10.65 5.59 -11.27
C SER A 134 -10.17 4.97 -9.96
N HIS A 135 -11.01 4.14 -9.33
CA HIS A 135 -10.58 3.28 -8.22
C HIS A 135 -9.38 2.37 -8.54
N LYS A 136 -9.04 2.14 -9.82
CA LYS A 136 -7.82 1.42 -10.21
C LYS A 136 -6.54 2.15 -9.84
N SER A 137 -6.59 3.47 -9.64
CA SER A 137 -5.43 4.23 -9.16
C SER A 137 -5.04 3.85 -7.72
N ASP A 138 -6.00 3.45 -6.88
CA ASP A 138 -5.71 2.85 -5.56
C ASP A 138 -5.12 1.45 -5.70
N ALA A 139 -5.52 0.67 -6.72
CA ALA A 139 -4.95 -0.65 -6.98
C ALA A 139 -3.47 -0.54 -7.36
N TYR A 140 -3.10 0.43 -8.20
CA TYR A 140 -1.70 0.74 -8.50
C TYR A 140 -0.90 1.07 -7.23
N SER A 141 -1.45 1.97 -6.41
CA SER A 141 -0.82 2.38 -5.14
C SER A 141 -0.65 1.19 -4.18
N TYR A 142 -1.64 0.28 -4.14
CA TYR A 142 -1.55 -0.98 -3.40
C TYR A 142 -0.45 -1.90 -3.93
N GLY A 143 -0.29 -2.00 -5.26
CA GLY A 143 0.80 -2.75 -5.88
C GLY A 143 2.17 -2.25 -5.41
N MET A 144 2.37 -0.93 -5.46
CA MET A 144 3.59 -0.28 -4.95
C MET A 144 3.83 -0.57 -3.46
N LEU A 145 2.79 -0.49 -2.64
CA LEU A 145 2.85 -0.82 -1.21
C LEU A 145 3.28 -2.28 -0.96
N VAL A 146 2.75 -3.24 -1.72
CA VAL A 146 3.11 -4.66 -1.61
C VAL A 146 4.57 -4.88 -2.00
N LEU A 147 5.02 -4.31 -3.12
CA LEU A 147 6.39 -4.45 -3.57
C LEU A 147 7.38 -3.83 -2.57
N GLU A 148 7.02 -2.75 -1.90
CA GLU A 148 7.86 -2.16 -0.86
C GLU A 148 7.99 -3.02 0.40
N MET A 149 6.91 -3.62 0.89
CA MET A 149 6.98 -4.59 2.01
C MET A 149 7.93 -5.72 1.67
N ILE A 150 7.80 -6.21 0.45
CA ILE A 150 8.57 -7.30 -0.11
C ILE A 150 10.05 -6.89 -0.26
N ARG A 151 10.38 -5.66 -0.70
CA ARG A 151 11.76 -5.11 -0.68
C ARG A 151 12.32 -4.96 0.73
N ALA A 152 11.53 -4.44 1.67
CA ALA A 152 11.98 -4.21 3.03
C ALA A 152 12.47 -5.52 3.69
N ARG A 153 11.86 -6.66 3.32
CA ARG A 153 12.30 -7.99 3.73
C ARG A 153 13.71 -8.38 3.25
N ASN A 154 14.19 -7.86 2.12
CA ASN A 154 15.49 -8.26 1.52
C ASN A 154 16.45 -7.09 1.38
N ARG A 155 16.35 -6.10 2.28
CA ARG A 155 17.29 -4.96 2.32
C ARG A 155 18.75 -5.41 2.29
N GLU A 156 19.10 -6.47 3.01
CA GLU A 156 20.47 -7.02 3.05
C GLU A 156 20.96 -7.56 1.70
N THR A 157 20.07 -8.09 0.86
CA THR A 157 20.43 -8.60 -0.47
C THR A 157 20.57 -7.47 -1.50
N VAL A 158 19.72 -6.44 -1.37
CA VAL A 158 19.70 -5.27 -2.28
C VAL A 158 20.91 -4.35 -2.07
N GLU A 159 21.41 -4.21 -0.84
CA GLU A 159 22.59 -3.39 -0.53
C GLU A 159 23.91 -4.00 -1.04
N THR A 160 23.94 -5.30 -1.30
CA THR A 160 25.10 -6.00 -1.87
C THR A 160 25.13 -6.05 -3.40
N ALA A 161 24.07 -5.58 -4.08
CA ALA A 161 24.01 -5.53 -5.54
C ALA A 161 24.88 -4.37 -6.09
N PRO A 162 25.65 -4.57 -7.18
CA PRO A 162 26.56 -3.57 -7.71
C PRO A 162 25.81 -2.29 -8.11
N SER A 163 26.38 -1.15 -7.73
CA SER A 163 25.86 0.23 -7.78
C SER A 163 25.49 0.80 -9.17
N ASN A 164 25.44 -0.02 -10.21
CA ASN A 164 25.15 0.42 -11.59
C ASN A 164 23.65 0.45 -11.93
N SER A 165 22.74 0.06 -11.01
CA SER A 165 21.28 0.02 -11.25
C SER A 165 20.50 1.21 -10.67
N SER A 166 21.18 2.24 -10.17
CA SER A 166 20.57 3.33 -9.37
C SER A 166 19.52 4.18 -10.09
N SER A 167 19.32 4.00 -11.41
CA SER A 167 18.29 4.70 -12.20
C SER A 167 17.10 3.82 -12.60
N ALA A 168 17.07 2.53 -12.24
CA ALA A 168 15.97 1.66 -12.63
C ALA A 168 14.74 1.89 -11.73
N TYR A 169 13.58 2.12 -12.36
CA TYR A 169 12.30 2.15 -11.67
C TYR A 169 12.12 0.85 -10.88
N PHE A 170 11.75 0.96 -9.61
CA PHE A 170 11.81 -0.16 -8.67
C PHE A 170 11.01 -1.40 -9.12
N PRO A 171 9.77 -1.26 -9.64
CA PRO A 171 9.05 -2.37 -10.27
C PRO A 171 9.76 -2.98 -11.50
N ASP A 172 10.38 -2.18 -12.36
CA ASP A 172 11.11 -2.69 -13.54
C ASP A 172 12.30 -3.55 -13.13
N TRP A 173 12.96 -3.18 -12.03
CA TRP A 173 14.05 -3.97 -11.48
C TRP A 173 13.55 -5.33 -10.97
N ILE A 174 12.43 -5.37 -10.25
CA ILE A 174 11.81 -6.62 -9.77
C ILE A 174 11.37 -7.50 -10.94
N TYR A 175 10.79 -6.90 -11.98
CA TYR A 175 10.33 -7.64 -13.15
C TYR A 175 11.50 -8.32 -13.89
N LYS A 176 12.62 -7.61 -14.07
CA LYS A 176 13.83 -8.17 -14.69
C LYS A 176 14.47 -9.28 -13.85
N ASP A 177 14.46 -9.14 -12.53
CA ASP A 177 14.90 -10.19 -11.61
C ASP A 177 14.09 -11.49 -11.80
N LEU A 178 12.76 -11.36 -11.89
CA LEU A 178 11.87 -12.49 -12.16
C LEU A 178 12.09 -13.14 -13.53
N GLU A 179 12.27 -12.34 -14.59
CA GLU A 179 12.49 -12.85 -15.96
C GLU A 179 13.82 -13.59 -16.11
N ASN A 180 14.88 -13.11 -15.44
CA ASN A 180 16.20 -13.70 -15.56
C ASN A 180 16.31 -15.08 -14.88
N GLY A 181 15.29 -15.50 -14.11
CA GLY A 181 15.31 -16.75 -13.33
C GLY A 181 16.37 -16.76 -12.23
N ASP A 182 17.12 -15.67 -12.10
CA ASP A 182 18.03 -15.38 -11.01
C ASP A 182 17.12 -15.01 -9.85
N HIS A 183 16.78 -16.01 -9.03
CA HIS A 183 16.04 -15.77 -7.79
C HIS A 183 16.99 -15.09 -6.79
N THR A 184 17.52 -13.92 -7.15
CA THR A 184 18.40 -13.08 -6.33
C THR A 184 17.68 -12.59 -5.08
N TRP A 185 16.37 -12.84 -4.99
CA TRP A 185 15.66 -13.20 -3.77
C TRP A 185 16.29 -14.43 -3.08
N LYS A 186 17.50 -14.26 -2.55
CA LYS A 186 18.02 -15.14 -1.51
C LYS A 186 17.19 -14.90 -0.26
N PHE A 187 16.00 -15.48 -0.25
CA PHE A 187 15.37 -15.92 0.97
C PHE A 187 16.42 -16.79 1.65
N GLY A 188 17.04 -16.30 2.73
CA GLY A 188 18.17 -16.97 3.39
C GLY A 188 17.92 -18.46 3.55
N ASP A 189 18.99 -19.25 3.64
CA ASP A 189 18.92 -20.72 3.61
C ASP A 189 18.01 -21.34 4.70
N GLU A 190 17.58 -20.55 5.69
CA GLU A 190 16.61 -20.90 6.75
C GLU A 190 15.12 -20.70 6.39
N ILE A 191 14.77 -20.17 5.22
CA ILE A 191 13.37 -19.85 4.88
C ILE A 191 12.62 -21.10 4.41
N ILE A 192 11.48 -21.36 5.07
CA ILE A 192 10.59 -22.49 4.78
C ILE A 192 10.02 -22.33 3.36
N ARG A 193 9.91 -23.43 2.60
CA ARG A 193 9.39 -23.46 1.23
C ARG A 193 8.09 -22.65 1.06
N GLU A 194 7.22 -22.68 2.06
CA GLU A 194 5.94 -22.00 2.10
C GLU A 194 6.08 -20.47 2.08
N GLU A 195 7.01 -19.91 2.84
CA GLU A 195 7.26 -18.46 2.88
C GLU A 195 7.77 -17.95 1.52
N LYS A 196 8.60 -18.73 0.82
CA LYS A 196 9.06 -18.39 -0.53
C LYS A 196 7.89 -18.32 -1.53
N GLU A 197 6.95 -19.27 -1.44
CA GLU A 197 5.76 -19.28 -2.30
C GLU A 197 4.81 -18.11 -1.99
N ILE A 198 4.64 -17.75 -0.71
CA ILE A 198 3.84 -16.59 -0.31
C ILE A 198 4.45 -15.30 -0.87
N ALA A 199 5.75 -15.09 -0.66
CA ALA A 199 6.43 -13.90 -1.16
C ALA A 199 6.35 -13.81 -2.69
N LYS A 200 6.56 -14.93 -3.41
CA LYS A 200 6.39 -14.99 -4.86
C LYS A 200 4.99 -14.58 -5.31
N LYS A 201 3.95 -15.09 -4.65
CA LYS A 201 2.56 -14.71 -4.95
C LYS A 201 2.31 -13.23 -4.68
N MET A 202 2.81 -12.69 -3.57
CA MET A 202 2.70 -11.27 -3.25
C MET A 202 3.38 -10.40 -4.31
N THR A 203 4.59 -10.76 -4.76
CA THR A 203 5.31 -10.04 -5.81
C THR A 203 4.52 -10.05 -7.12
N LEU A 204 3.99 -11.21 -7.54
CA LEU A 204 3.17 -11.31 -8.76
C LEU A 204 1.89 -10.46 -8.69
N VAL A 205 1.20 -10.47 -7.54
CA VAL A 205 0.03 -9.62 -7.33
C VAL A 205 0.41 -8.13 -7.37
N GLY A 206 1.51 -7.75 -6.71
CA GLY A 206 2.01 -6.38 -6.72
C GLY A 206 2.32 -5.88 -8.12
N LEU A 207 2.96 -6.72 -8.95
CA LEU A 207 3.24 -6.42 -10.35
C LEU A 207 1.98 -6.37 -11.22
N TRP A 208 1.00 -7.25 -11.01
CA TRP A 208 -0.27 -7.21 -11.75
C TRP A 208 -1.12 -5.97 -11.46
N CYS A 209 -0.86 -5.28 -10.35
CA CYS A 209 -1.51 -4.03 -10.02
C CYS A 209 -0.92 -2.81 -10.75
N ILE A 210 0.28 -2.93 -11.31
CA ILE A 210 1.07 -1.85 -11.95
C ILE A 210 0.95 -1.98 -13.47
#